data_AF-A0A0M8RAJ1-F1
#
_entry.id   AF-A0A0M8RAJ1-F1
#
_cell.length_a   1.000
_cell.length_b   1.000
_cell.length_c   1.000
_cell.angle_alpha   90.00
_cell.angle_beta   90.00
_cell.angle_gamma   90.00
#
_symmetry.space_group_name_H-M   'P 1'
#
loop_
_entity.id
_entity.type
_entity.pdbx_description
1 polymer ?
#
loop_
_entity_poly.entity_id
_entity_poly.type
_entity_poly.pdbx_seq_one_letter_code
_entity_poly.pdbx_strand_id
1 'polypeptide(L)'
;MRGLTAAQRRWAVKLAEALAERAEAARRVEQLRARVVSSARYQEGETPAEDAAELLAEADEVLATLETLIRRINRTNAAVDMGRHGTLTDALARRDVLRLRHSVVTSAADAAAGTGERGYGRQLRSELLTLPALPVAELRRQADLIAREVREIDVAIQRTNWEVDLLD
;
A
#
# COMPACT_ATOMS: atom_id res chain seq x y z
N MET A 1 35.36 7.66 -12.11
CA MET A 1 34.54 8.06 -10.94
C MET A 1 34.41 9.58 -10.91
N ARG A 2 33.36 10.14 -11.53
CA ARG A 2 33.07 11.58 -11.40
C ARG A 2 32.17 11.76 -10.17
N GLY A 3 32.71 12.32 -9.10
CA GLY A 3 31.94 12.65 -7.91
C GLY A 3 30.91 13.74 -8.25
N LEU A 4 29.64 13.46 -8.00
CA LEU A 4 28.56 14.44 -8.13
C LEU A 4 28.80 15.56 -7.11
N THR A 5 28.74 16.80 -7.60
CA THR A 5 28.98 18.01 -6.81
C THR A 5 27.86 18.25 -5.80
N ALA A 6 28.12 18.99 -4.72
CA ALA A 6 27.13 19.33 -3.68
C ALA A 6 25.88 20.10 -4.18
N ALA A 7 25.91 20.60 -5.42
CA ALA A 7 24.75 21.18 -6.10
C ALA A 7 23.82 20.11 -6.71
N GLN A 8 24.38 19.00 -7.23
CA GLN A 8 23.59 17.89 -7.81
C GLN A 8 22.85 17.07 -6.74
N ARG A 9 23.35 17.05 -5.49
CA ARG A 9 22.63 16.47 -4.34
C ARG A 9 21.34 17.21 -3.96
N ARG A 10 21.10 18.42 -4.47
CA ARG A 10 19.94 19.26 -4.13
C ARG A 10 18.74 19.10 -5.07
N TRP A 11 18.86 18.29 -6.14
CA TRP A 11 17.82 18.10 -7.16
C TRP A 11 17.49 16.63 -7.45
N ALA A 12 17.98 15.70 -6.63
CA ALA A 12 17.60 14.31 -6.76
C ALA A 12 16.22 14.10 -6.11
N VAL A 13 15.25 13.64 -6.89
CA VAL A 13 13.89 13.33 -6.42
C VAL A 13 13.98 12.23 -5.37
N LYS A 14 13.37 12.43 -4.20
CA LYS A 14 13.36 11.39 -3.16
C LYS A 14 12.40 10.26 -3.53
N LEU A 15 12.70 9.04 -3.09
CA LEU A 15 11.82 7.90 -3.30
C LEU A 15 10.41 8.16 -2.72
N ALA A 16 10.31 8.83 -1.57
CA ALA A 16 9.04 9.25 -0.98
C ALA A 16 8.23 10.17 -1.89
N GLU A 17 8.88 11.14 -2.54
CA GLU A 17 8.23 12.07 -3.48
C GLU A 17 7.74 11.32 -4.71
N ALA A 18 8.56 10.43 -5.26
CA ALA A 18 8.20 9.57 -6.39
C ALA A 18 7.00 8.66 -6.08
N LEU A 19 6.92 8.12 -4.85
CA LEU A 19 5.78 7.33 -4.40
C LEU A 19 4.49 8.18 -4.32
N ALA A 20 4.60 9.42 -3.85
CA ALA A 20 3.47 10.35 -3.83
C ALA A 20 3.02 10.73 -5.24
N GLU A 21 3.96 11.02 -6.14
CA GLU A 21 3.70 11.33 -7.54
C GLU A 21 3.06 10.15 -8.27
N ARG A 22 3.52 8.91 -8.02
CA ARG A 22 2.89 7.69 -8.55
C ARG A 22 1.43 7.58 -8.11
N ALA A 23 1.14 7.87 -6.84
CA ALA A 23 -0.22 7.82 -6.30
C ALA A 23 -1.12 8.92 -6.89
N GLU A 24 -0.58 10.12 -7.12
CA GLU A 24 -1.28 11.21 -7.81
C GLU A 24 -1.56 10.86 -9.27
N ALA A 25 -0.55 10.39 -10.01
CA ALA A 25 -0.69 9.99 -11.41
C ALA A 25 -1.76 8.89 -11.57
N ALA A 26 -1.75 7.86 -10.72
CA ALA A 26 -2.78 6.82 -10.74
C ALA A 26 -4.19 7.38 -10.47
N ARG A 27 -4.34 8.32 -9.52
CA ARG A 27 -5.63 8.99 -9.27
C ARG A 27 -6.08 9.83 -10.45
N ARG A 28 -5.17 10.57 -11.09
CA ARG A 28 -5.46 11.37 -12.29
C ARG A 28 -5.88 10.51 -13.47
N VAL A 29 -5.25 9.34 -13.66
CA VAL A 29 -5.68 8.36 -14.68
C VAL A 29 -7.13 7.94 -14.45
N GLU A 30 -7.53 7.61 -13.22
CA GLU A 30 -8.92 7.23 -12.93
C GLU A 30 -9.92 8.38 -13.16
N GLN A 31 -9.52 9.62 -12.84
CA GLN A 31 -10.34 10.81 -13.12
C GLN A 31 -10.51 11.04 -14.62
N LEU A 32 -9.42 10.97 -15.39
CA LEU A 32 -9.46 11.10 -16.84
C LEU A 32 -10.27 9.97 -17.47
N ARG A 33 -10.10 8.72 -17.01
CA ARG A 33 -10.92 7.59 -17.45
C ARG A 33 -12.41 7.85 -17.26
N ALA A 34 -12.81 8.37 -16.10
CA ALA A 34 -14.22 8.70 -15.85
C ALA A 34 -14.74 9.78 -16.82
N ARG A 35 -13.95 10.84 -17.07
CA ARG A 35 -14.30 11.92 -18.01
C ARG A 35 -14.36 11.45 -19.46
N VAL A 36 -13.40 10.62 -19.89
CA VAL A 36 -13.42 10.01 -21.23
C VAL A 36 -14.71 9.19 -21.41
N VAL A 37 -15.07 8.35 -20.43
CA VAL A 37 -16.28 7.52 -20.51
C VAL A 37 -17.55 8.39 -20.58
N SER A 38 -17.64 9.49 -19.83
CA SER A 38 -18.80 10.38 -19.88
C SER A 38 -18.90 11.17 -21.18
N SER A 39 -17.77 11.50 -21.80
CA SER A 39 -17.72 12.34 -23.01
C SER A 39 -17.62 11.53 -24.31
N ALA A 40 -17.53 10.21 -24.24
CA ALA A 40 -17.33 9.34 -25.41
C ALA A 40 -18.54 9.29 -26.37
N ARG A 41 -19.73 9.72 -25.92
CA ARG A 41 -20.97 9.77 -26.73
C ARG A 41 -21.79 10.98 -26.31
N TYR A 42 -22.50 11.57 -27.26
CA TYR A 42 -23.41 12.69 -27.06
C TYR A 42 -24.59 12.57 -28.03
N GLN A 43 -25.70 13.27 -27.77
CA GLN A 43 -26.87 13.20 -28.64
C GLN A 43 -26.68 14.09 -29.88
N GLU A 44 -27.39 13.76 -30.96
CA GLU A 44 -27.41 14.61 -32.15
C GLU A 44 -27.90 16.02 -31.80
N GLY A 45 -27.16 17.03 -32.23
CA GLY A 45 -27.46 18.44 -31.92
C GLY A 45 -26.90 18.94 -30.59
N GLU A 46 -26.31 18.08 -29.76
CA GLU A 46 -25.56 18.50 -28.57
C GLU A 46 -24.08 18.75 -28.90
N THR A 47 -23.42 19.57 -28.09
CA THR A 47 -21.96 19.67 -28.07
C THR A 47 -21.46 19.00 -26.80
N PRO A 48 -20.51 18.05 -26.88
CA PRO A 48 -19.88 17.48 -25.69
C PRO A 48 -19.35 18.56 -24.77
N ALA A 49 -19.49 18.36 -23.45
CA ALA A 49 -18.91 19.28 -22.47
C ALA A 49 -17.38 19.31 -22.52
N GLU A 50 -16.76 18.22 -22.98
CA GLU A 50 -15.32 18.04 -23.07
C GLU A 50 -14.97 17.24 -24.34
N ASP A 51 -13.80 17.49 -24.92
CA ASP A 51 -13.30 16.71 -26.06
C ASP A 51 -12.72 15.37 -25.57
N ALA A 52 -13.39 14.27 -25.91
CA ALA A 52 -12.96 12.93 -25.52
C ALA A 52 -11.60 12.53 -26.11
N ALA A 53 -11.22 13.05 -27.28
CA ALA A 53 -9.93 12.77 -27.90
C ALA A 53 -8.79 13.50 -27.17
N GLU A 54 -9.00 14.75 -26.76
CA GLU A 54 -8.04 15.49 -25.94
C GLU A 54 -7.86 14.84 -24.57
N LEU A 55 -8.96 14.44 -23.93
CA LEU A 55 -8.92 13.73 -22.64
C LEU A 55 -8.18 12.39 -22.74
N LEU A 56 -8.34 11.66 -23.84
CA LEU A 56 -7.65 10.41 -24.08
C LEU A 56 -6.14 10.63 -24.28
N ALA A 57 -5.76 11.66 -25.06
CA ALA A 57 -4.36 12.04 -25.22
C ALA A 57 -3.73 12.48 -23.89
N GLU A 58 -4.45 13.24 -23.06
CA GLU A 58 -3.99 13.60 -21.72
C GLU A 58 -3.79 12.35 -20.85
N ALA A 59 -4.68 11.37 -20.93
CA ALA A 59 -4.56 10.11 -20.19
C ALA A 59 -3.29 9.33 -20.60
N ASP A 60 -2.97 9.28 -21.90
CA ASP A 60 -1.78 8.62 -22.41
C ASP A 60 -0.48 9.24 -21.88
N GLU A 61 -0.39 10.58 -21.81
CA GLU A 61 0.76 11.29 -21.24
C GLU A 61 0.94 11.00 -19.74
N VAL A 62 -0.16 10.95 -18.98
CA VAL A 62 -0.13 10.62 -17.55
C VAL A 62 0.24 9.14 -17.35
N LEU A 63 -0.23 8.24 -18.21
CA LEU A 63 0.13 6.83 -18.19
C LEU A 63 1.62 6.60 -18.47
N ALA A 64 2.20 7.31 -19.44
CA ALA A 64 3.64 7.24 -19.74
C ALA A 64 4.49 7.72 -18.55
N THR A 65 4.02 8.77 -17.87
CA THR A 65 4.65 9.26 -16.63
C THR A 65 4.55 8.21 -15.52
N LEU A 66 3.37 7.62 -15.33
CA LEU A 66 3.13 6.57 -14.34
C LEU A 66 4.02 5.34 -14.57
N GLU A 67 4.16 4.89 -15.82
CA GLU A 67 5.05 3.78 -16.17
C GLU A 67 6.51 4.08 -15.80
N THR A 68 6.98 5.28 -16.12
CA THR A 68 8.34 5.73 -15.81
C THR A 68 8.59 5.72 -14.30
N LEU A 69 7.65 6.26 -13.50
CA LEU A 69 7.72 6.25 -12.05
C LEU A 69 7.77 4.82 -11.49
N ILE A 70 6.90 3.92 -11.99
CA ILE A 70 6.86 2.52 -11.53
C ILE A 70 8.21 1.83 -11.77
N ARG A 71 8.80 1.98 -12.97
CA ARG A 71 10.09 1.34 -13.30
C ARG A 71 11.21 1.84 -12.38
N ARG A 72 11.30 3.17 -12.19
CA ARG A 72 12.32 3.81 -11.36
C ARG A 72 12.19 3.43 -9.88
N ILE A 73 10.96 3.43 -9.35
CA ILE A 73 10.66 3.01 -7.98
C ILE A 73 11.06 1.54 -7.77
N ASN A 74 10.65 0.65 -8.67
CA ASN A 74 10.98 -0.77 -8.54
C ASN A 74 12.49 -1.03 -8.61
N ARG A 75 13.20 -0.35 -9.52
CA ARG A 75 14.67 -0.42 -9.59
C ARG A 75 15.31 0.07 -8.30
N THR A 76 14.83 1.20 -7.76
CA THR A 76 15.33 1.76 -6.50
C THR A 76 15.09 0.81 -5.33
N ASN A 77 13.88 0.28 -5.19
CA ASN A 77 13.53 -0.66 -4.11
C ASN A 77 14.40 -1.94 -4.13
N ALA A 78 14.72 -2.44 -5.33
CA ALA A 78 15.57 -3.62 -5.48
C ALA A 78 17.06 -3.34 -5.22
N ALA A 79 17.52 -2.09 -5.35
CA ALA A 79 18.93 -1.72 -5.20
C ALA A 79 19.29 -1.21 -3.80
N VAL A 80 18.32 -0.66 -3.06
CA VAL A 80 18.55 -0.09 -1.73
C VAL A 80 18.69 -1.19 -0.69
N ASP A 81 19.86 -1.24 -0.05
CA ASP A 81 20.13 -2.11 1.10
C ASP A 81 19.62 -1.49 2.41
N MET A 82 18.78 -2.23 3.14
CA MET A 82 18.24 -1.91 4.45
C MET A 82 18.92 -2.72 5.59
N GLY A 83 20.12 -3.23 5.34
CA GLY A 83 20.93 -3.98 6.30
C GLY A 83 20.29 -5.31 6.66
N ARG A 84 19.92 -5.50 7.94
CA ARG A 84 19.30 -6.75 8.41
C ARG A 84 17.97 -7.11 7.73
N HIS A 85 17.34 -6.14 7.07
CA HIS A 85 16.07 -6.33 6.37
C HIS A 85 16.25 -6.74 4.90
N GLY A 86 17.49 -6.90 4.41
CA GLY A 86 17.77 -7.13 3.01
C GLY A 86 17.54 -5.87 2.18
N THR A 87 17.06 -6.02 0.96
CA THR A 87 16.67 -4.87 0.13
C THR A 87 15.39 -4.19 0.65
N LEU A 88 15.08 -2.99 0.17
CA LEU A 88 13.79 -2.36 0.44
C LEU A 88 12.62 -3.22 -0.07
N THR A 89 12.80 -3.94 -1.18
CA THR A 89 11.84 -4.96 -1.64
C THR A 89 11.63 -6.08 -0.62
N ASP A 90 12.72 -6.61 -0.03
CA ASP A 90 12.64 -7.66 1.00
C ASP A 90 11.93 -7.15 2.27
N ALA A 91 12.22 -5.91 2.67
CA ALA A 91 11.56 -5.27 3.80
C ALA A 91 10.05 -5.08 3.58
N LEU A 92 9.65 -4.66 2.38
CA LEU A 92 8.23 -4.54 1.99
C LEU A 92 7.53 -5.90 2.06
N ALA A 93 8.12 -6.96 1.50
CA ALA A 93 7.57 -8.31 1.55
C ALA A 93 7.44 -8.81 2.99
N ARG A 94 8.46 -8.58 3.83
CA ARG A 94 8.43 -8.95 5.26
C ARG A 94 7.31 -8.21 6.00
N ARG A 95 7.14 -6.91 5.77
CA ARG A 95 6.05 -6.12 6.37
C ARG A 95 4.69 -6.69 5.97
N ASP A 96 4.48 -6.99 4.70
CA ASP A 96 3.19 -7.45 4.19
C ASP A 96 2.82 -8.81 4.81
N VAL A 97 3.78 -9.73 4.92
CA VAL A 97 3.59 -11.01 5.64
C VAL A 97 3.36 -10.80 7.14
N LEU A 98 4.09 -9.89 7.80
CA LEU A 98 3.88 -9.60 9.22
C LEU A 98 2.47 -9.05 9.50
N ARG A 99 1.95 -8.18 8.63
CA ARG A 99 0.58 -7.66 8.74
C ARG A 99 -0.46 -8.77 8.60
N LEU A 100 -0.29 -9.68 7.64
CA LEU A 100 -1.16 -10.85 7.49
C LEU A 100 -1.08 -11.77 8.72
N ARG A 101 0.13 -12.03 9.23
CA ARG A 101 0.33 -12.85 10.43
C ARG A 101 -0.35 -12.23 11.66
N HIS A 102 -0.19 -10.91 11.85
CA HIS A 102 -0.87 -10.18 12.90
C HIS A 102 -2.39 -10.33 12.81
N SER A 103 -2.94 -10.18 11.60
CA SER A 103 -4.38 -10.35 11.34
C SER A 103 -4.86 -11.74 11.74
N VAL A 104 -4.18 -12.79 11.27
CA VAL A 104 -4.53 -14.19 11.59
C VAL A 104 -4.50 -14.45 13.10
N VAL A 105 -3.42 -14.05 13.80
CA VAL A 105 -3.28 -14.28 15.24
C VAL A 105 -4.32 -13.50 16.04
N THR A 106 -4.61 -12.26 15.64
CA THR A 106 -5.66 -11.44 16.29
C THR A 106 -7.03 -12.06 16.10
N SER A 107 -7.39 -12.45 14.87
CA SER A 107 -8.68 -13.11 14.60
C SER A 107 -8.81 -14.45 15.33
N ALA A 108 -7.73 -15.23 15.43
CA ALA A 108 -7.72 -16.46 16.21
C ALA A 108 -7.96 -16.20 17.71
N ALA A 109 -7.35 -15.14 18.26
CA ALA A 109 -7.55 -14.75 19.65
C ALA A 109 -8.98 -14.25 19.91
N ASP A 110 -9.56 -13.50 18.97
CA ASP A 110 -10.94 -13.01 19.04
C ASP A 110 -11.94 -14.17 19.01
N ALA A 111 -11.76 -15.10 18.07
CA ALA A 111 -12.60 -16.29 17.92
C ALA A 111 -12.50 -17.21 19.16
N ALA A 112 -11.29 -17.49 19.65
CA ALA A 112 -11.09 -18.28 20.86
C ALA A 112 -11.65 -17.60 22.12
N ALA A 113 -11.79 -16.27 22.13
CA ALA A 113 -12.42 -15.53 23.22
C ALA A 113 -13.97 -15.47 23.13
N GLY A 114 -14.58 -16.04 22.10
CA GLY A 114 -16.03 -15.93 21.84
C GLY A 114 -16.47 -14.54 21.38
N THR A 115 -15.55 -13.73 20.84
CA THR A 115 -15.86 -12.38 20.34
C THR A 115 -16.62 -12.50 19.02
N GLY A 116 -17.89 -12.07 19.00
CA GLY A 116 -18.77 -12.16 17.83
C GLY A 116 -19.96 -13.12 17.99
N GLU A 117 -19.95 -13.98 19.02
CA GLU A 117 -21.08 -14.84 19.40
C GLU A 117 -22.14 -14.09 20.25
N ARG A 118 -22.27 -12.77 20.06
CA ARG A 118 -23.37 -12.00 20.66
C ARG A 118 -24.51 -11.87 19.68
N GLY A 119 -25.32 -12.90 19.60
CA GLY A 119 -26.57 -12.89 18.86
C GLY A 119 -27.40 -14.11 19.19
N TYR A 120 -28.56 -13.88 19.81
CA TYR A 120 -29.62 -14.82 20.14
C TYR A 120 -29.59 -15.47 21.52
N GLY A 121 -30.14 -14.71 22.47
CA GLY A 121 -31.24 -15.19 23.28
C GLY A 121 -30.88 -15.98 24.54
N ARG A 122 -31.82 -15.95 25.48
CA ARG A 122 -31.94 -16.98 26.50
C ARG A 122 -32.12 -18.33 25.79
N GLN A 123 -31.04 -19.03 25.48
CA GLN A 123 -31.10 -20.35 24.84
C GLN A 123 -30.75 -21.45 25.86
N LEU A 124 -31.83 -22.12 26.28
CA LEU A 124 -32.05 -23.48 26.79
C LEU A 124 -30.97 -24.21 27.63
N ARG A 125 -31.45 -24.92 28.67
CA ARG A 125 -30.71 -25.66 29.71
C ARG A 125 -29.95 -26.92 29.21
N SER A 126 -29.69 -27.05 27.91
CA SER A 126 -29.11 -28.27 27.32
C SER A 126 -28.00 -28.03 26.28
N GLU A 127 -27.45 -26.83 26.18
CA GLU A 127 -26.34 -26.58 25.26
C GLU A 127 -25.00 -27.06 25.84
N LEU A 128 -24.24 -27.78 25.01
CA LEU A 128 -22.89 -28.23 25.36
C LEU A 128 -21.97 -27.02 25.53
N LEU A 129 -21.05 -27.10 26.50
CA LEU A 129 -20.07 -26.06 26.76
C LEU A 129 -19.14 -25.87 25.55
N THR A 130 -19.11 -24.66 24.98
CA THR A 130 -18.08 -24.26 24.02
C THR A 130 -16.79 -23.97 24.77
N LEU A 131 -15.71 -24.65 24.39
CA LEU A 131 -14.38 -24.47 24.97
C LEU A 131 -13.42 -23.91 23.91
N PRO A 132 -12.52 -22.99 24.28
CA PRO A 132 -11.52 -22.47 23.35
C PRO A 132 -10.54 -23.56 22.95
N ALA A 133 -10.32 -23.72 21.64
CA ALA A 133 -9.30 -24.62 21.10
C ALA A 133 -7.88 -24.04 21.20
N LEU A 134 -7.74 -22.74 21.50
CA LEU A 134 -6.46 -22.02 21.50
C LEU A 134 -6.28 -21.17 22.77
N PRO A 135 -5.04 -21.03 23.28
CA PRO A 135 -4.76 -20.24 24.46
C PRO A 135 -4.80 -18.74 24.14
N VAL A 136 -5.93 -18.08 24.43
CA VAL A 136 -6.19 -16.66 24.12
C VAL A 136 -5.06 -15.74 24.63
N ALA A 137 -4.61 -15.91 25.87
CA ALA A 137 -3.58 -15.05 26.46
C ALA A 137 -2.23 -15.12 25.72
N GLU A 138 -1.85 -16.29 25.20
CA GLU A 138 -0.63 -16.45 24.41
C GLU A 138 -0.78 -15.83 23.03
N LEU A 139 -1.92 -16.03 22.36
CA LEU A 139 -2.18 -15.41 21.06
C LEU A 139 -2.16 -13.87 21.16
N ARG A 140 -2.70 -13.29 22.24
CA ARG A 140 -2.63 -11.83 22.45
C ARG A 140 -1.19 -11.34 22.61
N ARG A 141 -0.37 -12.03 23.41
CA ARG A 141 1.06 -11.70 23.52
C ARG A 141 1.79 -11.78 22.18
N GLN A 142 1.49 -12.82 21.39
CA GLN A 142 2.06 -12.96 20.04
C GLN A 142 1.61 -11.83 19.11
N ALA A 143 0.33 -11.45 19.14
CA ALA A 143 -0.18 -10.31 18.38
C ALA A 143 0.55 -9.02 18.75
N ASP A 144 0.75 -8.73 20.04
CA ASP A 144 1.45 -7.54 20.51
C ASP A 144 2.91 -7.48 20.02
N LEU A 145 3.62 -8.63 20.04
CA LEU A 145 4.98 -8.73 19.51
C LEU A 145 5.01 -8.49 17.99
N ILE A 146 4.11 -9.13 17.23
CA ILE A 146 4.04 -8.93 15.78
C ILE A 146 3.68 -7.48 15.45
N ALA A 147 2.74 -6.86 16.18
CA ALA A 147 2.36 -5.46 16.02
C ALA A 147 3.54 -4.51 16.25
N ARG A 148 4.40 -4.83 17.22
CA ARG A 148 5.66 -4.10 17.43
C ARG A 148 6.60 -4.26 16.23
N GLU A 149 6.82 -5.49 15.75
CA GLU A 149 7.67 -5.73 14.56
C GLU A 149 7.16 -4.98 13.32
N VAL A 150 5.84 -4.96 13.08
CA VAL A 150 5.23 -4.20 11.97
C VAL A 150 5.54 -2.71 12.08
N ARG A 151 5.41 -2.11 13.27
CA ARG A 151 5.71 -0.69 13.48
C ARG A 151 7.20 -0.38 13.26
N GLU A 152 8.08 -1.25 13.76
CA GLU A 152 9.54 -1.06 13.61
C GLU A 152 9.96 -1.11 12.14
N ILE A 153 9.45 -2.07 11.35
CA ILE A 153 9.77 -2.16 9.92
C ILE A 153 9.12 -1.03 9.11
N ASP A 154 7.90 -0.61 9.47
CA ASP A 154 7.23 0.53 8.81
C ASP A 154 8.02 1.83 8.98
N VAL A 155 8.50 2.10 10.20
CA VAL A 155 9.34 3.28 10.48
C VAL A 155 10.65 3.22 9.69
N ALA A 156 11.28 2.05 9.61
CA ALA A 156 12.52 1.88 8.83
C ALA A 156 12.29 2.12 7.34
N ILE A 157 11.20 1.57 6.77
CA ILE A 157 10.81 1.78 5.37
C ILE A 157 10.56 3.27 5.10
N GLN A 158 9.75 3.93 5.94
CA GLN A 158 9.44 5.35 5.72
C GLN A 158 10.67 6.25 5.82
N ARG A 159 11.56 6.00 6.79
CA ARG A 159 12.84 6.71 6.87
C ARG A 159 13.64 6.54 5.58
N THR A 160 13.79 5.29 5.13
CA THR A 160 14.55 4.97 3.91
C THR A 160 13.97 5.67 2.68
N ASN A 161 12.64 5.73 2.54
CA ASN A 161 11.98 6.43 1.44
C ASN A 161 12.34 7.92 1.38
N TRP A 162 12.57 8.56 2.54
CA TRP A 162 12.95 9.99 2.62
C TRP A 162 14.45 10.24 2.49
N GLU A 163 15.28 9.24 2.78
CA GLU A 163 16.73 9.36 2.70
C GLU A 163 17.27 9.07 1.30
N VAL A 164 16.66 8.11 0.60
CA VAL A 164 17.11 7.61 -0.70
C VAL A 164 16.63 8.49 -1.86
N ASP A 165 17.57 8.76 -2.77
CA ASP A 165 17.31 9.37 -4.07
C ASP A 165 16.80 8.32 -5.07
N LEU A 166 15.77 8.66 -5.84
CA LEU A 166 15.20 7.82 -6.88
C LEU A 166 16.23 7.58 -8.00
N LEU A 167 16.42 6.31 -8.36
CA LEU A 167 17.27 5.93 -9.48
C LEU A 167 16.59 6.22 -10.83
N ASP A 168 17.38 6.52 -11.85
CA ASP A 168 16.93 6.61 -13.25
C ASP A 168 16.67 5.23 -13.85
#